data_AF-A0A9W6ZPU8-F1
#
_entry.id   AF-A0A9W6ZPU8-F1
#
_cell.length_a   1.000
_cell.length_b   1.000
_cell.length_c   1.000
_cell.angle_alpha   90.00
_cell.angle_beta   90.00
_cell.angle_gamma   90.00
#
_symmetry.space_group_name_H-M   'P 1'
#
loop_
_entity.id
_entity.type
_entity.pdbx_description
1 polymer ?
#
loop_
_entity_poly.entity_id
_entity_poly.type
_entity_poly.pdbx_seq_one_letter_code
_entity_poly.pdbx_strand_id
1 'polypeptide(L)'
;MLPFIIHLDRGNNGAELWRKSFWGEDFYPIDYKSGYCEQVYPKMFMKEPMNSMSNYAFVIAGYVVFSCCLYDAQKLFYRTNSNNVQRPVQWSERHGEDNNVDSTNALDVALMEPLQNLQQQQNDADPQLPLLISHPVYSIFISFSLTFAGFSSFTFHASLTDRSHKIDMSSIYFMLGSYCVYALCAIITSFLPRSYRGLRIMTTVVASGFTMWYAFRYQTDFVIAANKNDLNSTKLISLFIVVMVTLISTREVIVHRIISILGLPRLPRRKNVTYVLPVIAVLFAGSAFLLWNMDRKGWSCHPRSGILGHAAWHVFMATALLFMYMFLRAEGIEEQDDDITMTSEDTFDNQL
;
A
#
# COMPACT_ATOMS: atom_id res chain seq x y z
N MET A 1 -26.24 1.07 -10.45
CA MET A 1 -25.62 0.15 -11.42
C MET A 1 -26.31 0.37 -12.76
N LEU A 2 -25.88 1.40 -13.49
CA LEU A 2 -26.44 1.75 -14.81
C LEU A 2 -25.78 0.85 -15.86
N PRO A 3 -26.52 0.08 -16.66
CA PRO A 3 -25.94 -0.59 -17.81
C PRO A 3 -25.73 0.48 -18.88
N PHE A 4 -24.58 1.16 -18.84
CA PHE A 4 -24.05 1.84 -20.02
C PHE A 4 -23.59 0.76 -20.99
N ILE A 5 -24.55 0.04 -21.57
CA ILE A 5 -24.34 -0.66 -22.84
C ILE A 5 -24.27 0.46 -23.86
N ILE A 6 -23.07 1.01 -24.06
CA ILE A 6 -22.81 1.85 -25.23
C ILE A 6 -22.98 0.92 -26.42
N HIS A 7 -24.16 0.98 -27.04
CA HIS A 7 -24.40 0.40 -28.35
C HIS A 7 -23.62 1.27 -29.33
N LEU A 8 -22.32 1.00 -29.46
CA LEU A 8 -21.50 1.57 -30.52
C LEU A 8 -22.08 1.03 -31.82
N ASP A 9 -22.89 1.86 -32.46
CA ASP A 9 -23.44 1.60 -33.79
C ASP A 9 -22.25 1.33 -34.73
N ARG A 10 -22.13 0.08 -35.18
CA ARG A 10 -21.03 -0.45 -36.00
C ARG A 10 -21.16 -0.01 -37.46
N GLY A 11 -21.57 1.24 -37.70
CA GLY A 11 -21.42 1.86 -38.99
C GLY A 11 -19.92 1.97 -39.30
N ASN A 12 -19.41 1.05 -40.13
CA ASN A 12 -18.00 0.95 -40.55
C ASN A 12 -17.40 2.26 -41.12
N ASN A 13 -18.22 3.27 -41.38
CA ASN A 13 -17.84 4.51 -42.04
C ASN A 13 -16.87 5.38 -41.21
N GLY A 14 -16.82 5.22 -39.88
CA GLY A 14 -15.86 5.94 -39.03
C GLY A 14 -14.46 5.30 -38.94
N ALA A 15 -14.36 3.99 -39.17
CA ALA A 15 -13.11 3.24 -38.99
C ALA A 15 -12.15 3.37 -40.19
N GLU A 16 -12.62 3.84 -41.35
CA GLU A 16 -11.78 4.06 -42.53
C GLU A 16 -10.92 5.33 -42.45
N LEU A 17 -11.22 6.25 -41.54
CA LEU A 17 -10.44 7.49 -41.36
C LEU A 17 -9.02 7.23 -40.83
N TRP A 18 -8.78 6.09 -40.21
CA TRP A 18 -7.49 5.70 -39.65
C TRP A 18 -6.76 4.73 -40.60
N ARG A 19 -6.17 5.24 -41.68
CA ARG A 19 -5.34 4.43 -42.61
C ARG A 19 -4.11 3.80 -41.94
N LYS A 20 -3.64 4.39 -40.84
CA LYS A 20 -2.65 3.83 -39.91
C LYS A 20 -3.32 3.65 -38.55
N SER A 21 -2.89 2.68 -37.74
CA SER A 21 -3.44 2.53 -36.38
C SER A 21 -3.33 3.86 -35.63
N PHE A 22 -4.35 4.19 -34.83
CA PHE A 22 -4.37 5.42 -34.04
C PHE A 22 -3.09 5.62 -33.22
N TRP A 23 -2.46 4.52 -32.80
CA TRP A 23 -1.29 4.49 -31.94
C TRP A 23 0.05 4.34 -32.68
N GLY A 24 0.06 4.38 -34.01
CA GLY A 24 1.26 4.19 -34.83
C GLY A 24 1.44 2.75 -35.33
N GLU A 25 2.67 2.28 -35.44
CA GLU A 25 2.95 0.90 -35.86
C GLU A 25 2.69 -0.08 -34.72
N ASP A 26 1.92 -1.11 -35.03
CA ASP A 26 1.57 -2.17 -34.10
C ASP A 26 2.84 -2.97 -33.77
N PHE A 27 3.03 -3.34 -32.50
CA PHE A 27 4.12 -4.24 -32.11
C PHE A 27 4.00 -5.61 -32.79
N TYR A 28 2.76 -5.96 -33.11
CA TYR A 28 2.36 -7.24 -33.58
C TYR A 28 1.84 -7.12 -35.01
N PRO A 29 2.27 -7.99 -35.95
CA PRO A 29 1.71 -8.00 -37.30
C PRO A 29 0.20 -8.23 -37.25
N ILE A 30 -0.52 -7.82 -38.30
CA ILE A 30 -2.01 -7.84 -38.34
C ILE A 30 -2.60 -9.23 -38.03
N ASP A 31 -1.86 -10.30 -38.32
CA ASP A 31 -2.27 -11.69 -38.07
C ASP A 31 -1.86 -12.23 -36.70
N TYR A 32 -1.22 -11.40 -35.86
CA TYR A 32 -0.75 -11.81 -34.56
C TYR A 32 -1.91 -11.89 -33.57
N LYS A 33 -2.08 -13.08 -33.02
CA LYS A 33 -2.94 -13.32 -31.87
C LYS A 33 -2.24 -12.72 -30.67
N SER A 34 -2.81 -11.68 -30.04
CA SER A 34 -2.29 -11.18 -28.77
C SER A 34 -2.13 -12.37 -27.82
N GLY A 35 -1.18 -12.30 -26.89
CA GLY A 35 -0.95 -13.38 -25.93
C GLY A 35 -2.13 -13.66 -24.99
N TYR A 36 -3.26 -12.97 -25.19
CA TYR A 36 -4.48 -12.96 -24.41
C TYR A 36 -5.66 -13.46 -25.25
N CYS A 37 -6.76 -13.79 -24.59
CA CYS A 37 -7.95 -14.29 -25.27
C CYS A 37 -8.71 -13.22 -26.09
N GLU A 38 -8.63 -11.94 -25.69
CA GLU A 38 -9.47 -10.88 -26.25
C GLU A 38 -9.33 -10.74 -27.77
N GLN A 39 -10.45 -10.48 -28.46
CA GLN A 39 -10.39 -10.13 -29.88
C GLN A 39 -9.69 -8.77 -30.06
N VAL A 40 -8.62 -8.74 -30.86
CA VAL A 40 -7.90 -7.52 -31.22
C VAL A 40 -8.63 -6.75 -32.33
N TYR A 41 -8.77 -5.44 -32.16
CA TYR A 41 -9.41 -4.54 -33.12
C TYR A 41 -8.43 -3.44 -33.59
N PRO A 42 -7.59 -3.72 -34.62
CA PRO A 42 -6.45 -2.88 -34.97
C PRO A 42 -6.81 -1.47 -35.45
N LYS A 43 -8.05 -1.26 -35.92
CA LYS A 43 -8.56 0.03 -36.42
C LYS A 43 -9.32 0.84 -35.37
N MET A 44 -9.40 0.37 -34.13
CA MET A 44 -10.09 1.07 -33.03
C MET A 44 -9.10 1.78 -32.11
N PHE A 45 -9.60 2.79 -31.39
CA PHE A 45 -8.83 3.48 -30.35
C PHE A 45 -8.41 2.53 -29.21
N MET A 46 -9.27 1.58 -28.84
CA MET A 46 -8.91 0.50 -27.92
C MET A 46 -8.86 -0.81 -28.70
N LYS A 47 -7.67 -1.36 -28.86
CA LYS A 47 -7.47 -2.63 -29.56
C LYS A 47 -8.00 -3.82 -28.77
N GLU A 48 -7.91 -3.77 -27.44
CA GLU A 48 -8.49 -4.75 -26.53
C GLU A 48 -9.39 -4.04 -25.50
N PRO A 49 -10.64 -3.67 -25.86
CA PRO A 49 -11.50 -2.84 -25.04
C PRO A 49 -11.71 -3.33 -23.60
N MET A 50 -11.93 -4.62 -23.37
CA MET A 50 -12.20 -5.16 -22.03
C MET A 50 -10.93 -5.18 -21.18
N ASN A 51 -9.80 -5.61 -21.75
CA ASN A 51 -8.50 -5.57 -21.08
C ASN A 51 -8.06 -4.13 -20.79
N SER A 52 -8.28 -3.19 -21.72
CA SER A 52 -8.04 -1.77 -21.47
C SER A 52 -8.92 -1.24 -20.34
N MET A 53 -10.23 -1.39 -20.43
CA MET A 53 -11.16 -0.78 -19.47
C MET A 53 -11.06 -1.39 -18.07
N SER A 54 -10.74 -2.68 -17.94
CA SER A 54 -10.58 -3.32 -16.62
C SER A 54 -9.41 -2.74 -15.80
N ASN A 55 -8.45 -2.06 -16.44
CA ASN A 55 -7.36 -1.37 -15.75
C ASN A 55 -7.80 -0.15 -14.93
N TYR A 56 -9.02 0.36 -15.14
CA TYR A 56 -9.59 1.37 -14.23
C TYR A 56 -9.72 0.86 -12.80
N ALA A 57 -9.75 -0.47 -12.57
CA ALA A 57 -9.74 -1.03 -11.22
C ALA A 57 -8.48 -0.62 -10.43
N PHE A 58 -7.30 -0.61 -11.06
CA PHE A 58 -6.07 -0.15 -10.42
C PHE A 58 -6.09 1.36 -10.15
N VAL A 59 -6.62 2.15 -11.08
CA VAL A 59 -6.76 3.62 -10.91
C VAL A 59 -7.70 3.93 -9.74
N ILE A 60 -8.84 3.25 -9.66
CA ILE A 60 -9.79 3.39 -8.55
C ILE A 60 -9.14 2.97 -7.23
N ALA A 61 -8.45 1.83 -7.18
CA ALA A 61 -7.72 1.41 -5.99
C ALA A 61 -6.68 2.44 -5.56
N GLY A 62 -5.90 2.98 -6.50
CA GLY A 62 -4.95 4.06 -6.24
C GLY A 62 -5.61 5.32 -5.67
N TYR A 63 -6.76 5.72 -6.20
CA TYR A 63 -7.52 6.86 -5.69
C TYR A 63 -8.07 6.63 -4.28
N VAL A 64 -8.57 5.43 -3.98
CA VAL A 64 -9.02 5.05 -2.63
C VAL A 64 -7.86 5.14 -1.65
N VAL A 65 -6.69 4.61 -2.01
CA VAL A 65 -5.47 4.70 -1.19
C VAL A 65 -5.07 6.16 -0.94
N PHE A 66 -5.12 7.01 -1.96
CA PHE A 66 -4.81 8.44 -1.81
C PHE A 66 -5.80 9.14 -0.87
N SER A 67 -7.09 8.82 -0.99
CA SER A 67 -8.13 9.40 -0.15
C SER A 67 -7.95 9.02 1.32
N CYS A 68 -7.60 7.75 1.60
CA CYS A 68 -7.20 7.31 2.94
C CYS A 68 -5.99 8.08 3.46
N CYS A 69 -4.97 8.30 2.62
CA CYS A 69 -3.80 9.10 2.98
C CYS A 69 -4.15 10.53 3.39
N LEU A 70 -5.02 11.21 2.63
CA LEU A 70 -5.44 12.57 2.94
C LEU A 70 -6.21 12.63 4.27
N TYR A 71 -7.11 11.67 4.48
CA TYR A 71 -7.85 11.55 5.74
C TYR A 71 -6.92 11.36 6.94
N ASP A 72 -5.94 10.46 6.83
CA ASP A 72 -4.96 10.19 7.89
C ASP A 72 -4.08 11.40 8.18
N ALA A 73 -3.62 12.11 7.13
CA ALA A 73 -2.85 13.33 7.27
C ALA A 73 -3.64 14.46 7.96
N GLN A 74 -4.93 14.61 7.61
CA GLN A 74 -5.81 15.57 8.25
C GLN A 74 -6.00 15.25 9.74
N LYS A 75 -6.23 13.98 10.09
CA LYS A 75 -6.36 13.54 11.49
C LYS A 75 -5.09 13.80 12.30
N LEU A 76 -3.92 13.53 11.71
CA LEU A 76 -2.61 13.83 12.32
C LEU A 76 -2.41 15.32 12.56
N PHE A 77 -2.80 16.17 11.61
CA PHE A 77 -2.70 17.61 11.74
C PHE A 77 -3.55 18.14 12.89
N TYR A 78 -4.81 17.70 12.99
CA TYR A 78 -5.69 18.09 14.09
C TYR A 78 -5.16 17.66 15.45
N ARG A 79 -4.68 16.41 15.57
CA ARG A 79 -4.10 15.90 16.81
C ARG A 79 -2.85 16.68 17.25
N THR A 80 -2.01 17.05 16.28
CA THR A 80 -0.81 17.85 16.57
C THR A 80 -1.18 19.24 17.09
N ASN A 81 -2.20 19.86 16.51
CA ASN A 81 -2.66 21.19 16.94
C ASN A 81 -3.38 21.16 18.28
N SER A 82 -4.23 20.17 18.55
CA SER A 82 -4.93 20.05 19.85
C SER A 82 -3.94 19.91 21.01
N ASN A 83 -2.89 19.11 20.83
CA ASN A 83 -1.86 18.87 21.85
C ASN A 83 -1.00 20.12 22.12
N ASN A 84 -0.90 21.06 21.17
CA ASN A 84 -0.22 22.34 21.39
C ASN A 84 -1.08 23.33 22.17
N VAL A 85 -2.41 23.28 22.01
CA VAL A 85 -3.34 24.17 22.73
C VAL A 85 -3.52 23.73 24.19
N GLN A 86 -3.50 22.42 24.46
CA GLN A 86 -3.73 21.86 25.80
C GLN A 86 -2.49 21.79 26.69
N ARG A 87 -1.32 22.30 26.29
CA ARG A 87 -0.26 22.54 27.28
C ARG A 87 -0.61 23.86 27.96
N PRO A 88 -1.32 23.87 29.11
CA PRO A 88 -1.45 25.11 29.84
C PRO A 88 -0.03 25.60 30.05
N VAL A 89 0.17 26.87 29.74
CA VAL A 89 1.40 27.55 30.11
C VAL A 89 1.40 27.51 31.64
N GLN A 90 1.94 26.44 32.22
CA GLN A 90 2.30 26.35 33.62
C GLN A 90 3.51 27.27 33.80
N TRP A 91 3.28 28.56 33.55
CA TRP A 91 4.17 29.61 34.00
C TRP A 91 4.11 29.52 35.50
N SER A 92 5.27 29.22 36.07
CA SER A 92 5.49 29.10 37.49
C SER A 92 5.02 30.36 38.21
N GLU A 93 3.81 30.32 38.76
CA GLU A 93 3.48 31.08 39.98
C GLU A 93 4.20 30.44 41.18
N ARG A 94 5.50 30.14 41.05
CA ARG A 94 6.37 29.63 42.10
C ARG A 94 7.34 30.73 42.57
N HIS A 95 6.88 31.97 42.57
CA HIS A 95 7.59 33.13 43.10
C HIS A 95 6.68 33.95 44.01
N GLY A 96 6.55 33.50 45.25
CA GLY A 96 6.00 34.26 46.37
C GLY A 96 5.41 33.31 47.40
N GLU A 97 5.91 33.36 48.63
CA GLU A 97 5.44 32.61 49.83
C GLU A 97 5.92 31.14 49.84
N ASP A 98 6.78 30.63 50.74
CA ASP A 98 7.16 31.05 52.10
C ASP A 98 8.57 30.56 52.48
N ASN A 99 9.28 31.40 53.23
CA ASN A 99 10.56 31.09 53.85
C ASN A 99 10.35 30.36 55.19
N ASN A 100 10.22 29.02 55.21
CA ASN A 100 10.58 28.16 56.37
C ASN A 100 10.27 26.67 56.12
N VAL A 101 11.01 26.03 55.20
CA VAL A 101 10.92 24.57 55.04
C VAL A 101 12.25 23.96 55.46
N ASP A 102 12.16 23.08 56.47
CA ASP A 102 13.26 22.30 57.04
C ASP A 102 14.09 21.60 55.96
N SER A 103 15.42 21.77 56.04
CA SER A 103 16.41 21.40 55.03
C SER A 103 16.68 19.90 54.89
N THR A 104 16.00 19.04 55.66
CA THR A 104 16.32 17.61 55.74
C THR A 104 15.56 16.71 54.75
N ASN A 105 14.47 17.19 54.11
CA ASN A 105 13.70 16.41 53.12
C ASN A 105 13.83 16.91 51.67
N ALA A 106 14.60 17.98 51.43
CA ALA A 106 14.72 18.57 50.10
C ALA A 106 15.47 17.67 49.10
N LEU A 107 16.35 16.78 49.57
CA LEU A 107 17.16 15.91 48.71
C LEU A 107 16.32 14.75 48.11
N ASP A 108 15.41 14.17 48.90
CA ASP A 108 14.55 13.07 48.43
C ASP A 108 13.48 13.56 47.45
N VAL A 109 12.94 14.76 47.67
CA VAL A 109 11.99 15.39 46.73
C VAL A 109 12.69 15.77 45.41
N ALA A 110 13.92 16.30 45.47
CA ALA A 110 14.69 16.65 44.29
C ALA A 110 15.13 15.43 43.44
N LEU A 111 15.22 14.23 44.02
CA LEU A 111 15.54 12.99 43.31
C LEU A 111 14.31 12.24 42.79
N MET A 112 13.14 12.39 43.44
CA MET A 112 11.89 11.75 43.02
C MET A 112 11.21 12.50 41.87
N GLU A 113 11.32 13.83 41.80
CA GLU A 113 10.68 14.65 40.75
C GLU A 113 11.19 14.33 39.32
N PRO A 114 12.51 14.12 39.07
CA PRO A 114 13.01 13.70 37.75
C PRO A 114 12.56 12.29 37.37
N LEU A 115 12.48 11.37 38.33
CA LEU A 115 12.06 9.98 38.08
C LEU A 115 10.57 9.91 37.76
N GLN A 116 9.72 10.62 38.50
CA GLN A 116 8.30 10.71 38.21
C GLN A 116 8.04 11.41 36.88
N ASN A 117 8.76 12.49 36.55
CA ASN A 117 8.63 13.15 35.24
C ASN A 117 9.12 12.27 34.08
N LEU A 118 10.18 11.48 34.26
CA LEU A 118 10.63 10.50 33.25
C LEU A 118 9.62 9.37 33.07
N GLN A 119 9.01 8.90 34.16
CA GLN A 119 8.03 7.83 34.14
C GLN A 119 6.68 8.30 33.58
N GLN A 120 6.27 9.54 33.88
CA GLN A 120 5.12 10.22 33.26
C GLN A 120 5.38 10.46 31.77
N GLN A 121 6.56 10.93 31.37
CA GLN A 121 6.95 11.05 29.95
C GLN A 121 7.01 9.71 29.23
N GLN A 122 7.33 8.62 29.92
CA GLN A 122 7.29 7.27 29.36
C GLN A 122 5.84 6.76 29.17
N ASN A 123 4.93 7.14 30.07
CA ASN A 123 3.52 6.79 29.98
C ASN A 123 2.76 7.64 28.93
N ASP A 124 3.19 8.89 28.71
CA ASP A 124 2.69 9.77 27.65
C ASP A 124 3.31 9.46 26.27
N ALA A 125 3.99 8.32 26.13
CA ALA A 125 4.49 7.87 24.84
C ALA A 125 3.31 7.59 23.90
N ASP A 126 2.93 8.62 23.15
CA ASP A 126 1.87 8.68 22.15
C ASP A 126 1.64 7.31 21.49
N PRO A 127 0.42 6.73 21.57
CA PRO A 127 0.10 5.41 21.02
C PRO A 127 0.74 5.26 19.64
N GLN A 128 1.47 4.17 19.46
CA GLN A 128 2.30 3.98 18.27
C GLN A 128 1.42 3.89 17.04
N LEU A 129 1.23 5.03 16.37
CA LEU A 129 0.49 5.07 15.12
C LEU A 129 1.16 4.14 14.10
N PRO A 130 0.36 3.45 13.25
CA PRO A 130 0.87 2.66 12.15
C PRO A 130 1.93 3.42 11.35
N LEU A 131 2.97 2.73 10.86
CA LEU A 131 4.04 3.35 10.06
C LEU A 131 3.44 4.09 8.85
N LEU A 132 2.43 3.48 8.24
CA LEU A 132 1.71 4.01 7.09
C LEU A 132 0.96 5.33 7.39
N ILE A 133 0.38 5.44 8.59
CA ILE A 133 -0.33 6.65 9.05
C ILE A 133 0.69 7.73 9.42
N SER A 134 1.68 7.38 10.24
CA SER A 134 2.71 8.32 10.70
C SER A 134 3.60 8.89 9.57
N HIS A 135 3.69 8.19 8.44
CA HIS A 135 4.46 8.59 7.28
C HIS A 135 3.62 8.49 5.98
N PRO A 136 2.85 9.54 5.63
CA PRO A 136 1.93 9.52 4.48
C PRO A 136 2.66 9.29 3.14
N VAL A 137 3.97 9.53 3.08
CA VAL A 137 4.80 9.26 1.89
C VAL A 137 4.65 7.83 1.36
N TYR A 138 4.48 6.83 2.24
CA TYR A 138 4.26 5.44 1.81
C TYR A 138 2.91 5.26 1.12
N SER A 139 1.85 5.85 1.66
CA SER A 139 0.51 5.81 1.05
C SER A 139 0.47 6.56 -0.28
N ILE A 140 1.13 7.72 -0.37
CA ILE A 140 1.29 8.46 -1.64
C ILE A 140 2.02 7.59 -2.67
N PHE A 141 3.09 6.92 -2.26
CA PHE A 141 3.89 6.09 -3.15
C PHE A 141 3.12 4.86 -3.65
N ILE A 142 2.40 4.15 -2.77
CA ILE A 142 1.54 3.02 -3.13
C ILE A 142 0.38 3.47 -4.03
N SER A 143 -0.25 4.60 -3.73
CA SER A 143 -1.32 5.17 -4.57
C SER A 143 -0.82 5.50 -5.97
N PHE A 144 0.34 6.16 -6.06
CA PHE A 144 0.95 6.52 -7.33
C PHE A 144 1.33 5.28 -8.12
N SER A 145 1.90 4.25 -7.48
CA SER A 145 2.30 3.02 -8.16
C SER A 145 1.11 2.23 -8.73
N LEU A 146 -0.01 2.15 -7.98
CA LEU A 146 -1.27 1.55 -8.46
C LEU A 146 -1.86 2.34 -9.65
N THR A 147 -1.95 3.66 -9.51
CA THR A 147 -2.48 4.52 -10.58
C THR A 147 -1.61 4.44 -11.84
N PHE A 148 -0.28 4.46 -11.67
CA PHE A 148 0.68 4.29 -12.76
C PHE A 148 0.52 2.94 -13.45
N ALA A 149 0.31 1.86 -12.69
CA ALA A 149 0.03 0.54 -13.25
C ALA A 149 -1.24 0.51 -14.09
N GLY A 150 -2.33 1.09 -13.59
CA GLY A 150 -3.58 1.19 -14.34
C GLY A 150 -3.44 1.95 -15.66
N PHE A 151 -2.80 3.13 -15.65
CA PHE A 151 -2.60 3.91 -16.89
C PHE A 151 -1.65 3.24 -17.88
N SER A 152 -0.57 2.64 -17.37
CA SER A 152 0.43 1.96 -18.20
C SER A 152 -0.18 0.75 -18.89
N SER A 153 -0.89 -0.10 -18.15
CA SER A 153 -1.56 -1.27 -18.68
C SER A 153 -2.73 -0.93 -19.60
N PHE A 154 -3.53 0.09 -19.26
CA PHE A 154 -4.55 0.63 -20.17
C PHE A 154 -3.93 1.01 -21.53
N THR A 155 -2.82 1.75 -21.50
CA THR A 155 -2.12 2.21 -22.71
C THR A 155 -1.58 1.04 -23.51
N PHE A 156 -1.08 0.00 -22.84
CA PHE A 156 -0.65 -1.22 -23.51
C PHE A 156 -1.79 -1.94 -24.22
N HIS A 157 -2.87 -2.27 -23.53
CA HIS A 157 -4.01 -2.96 -24.14
C HIS A 157 -4.74 -2.12 -25.19
N ALA A 158 -4.72 -0.79 -25.05
CA ALA A 158 -5.32 0.11 -26.03
C ALA A 158 -4.49 0.19 -27.31
N SER A 159 -3.16 0.20 -27.19
CA SER A 159 -2.24 0.48 -28.31
C SER A 159 -1.56 -0.74 -28.90
N LEU A 160 -1.32 -1.79 -28.10
CA LEU A 160 -0.50 -2.96 -28.42
C LEU A 160 0.84 -2.58 -29.06
N THR A 161 1.53 -1.58 -28.50
CA THR A 161 2.86 -1.13 -28.96
C THR A 161 3.98 -1.61 -28.04
N ASP A 162 5.19 -1.83 -28.56
CA ASP A 162 6.35 -2.31 -27.77
C ASP A 162 6.68 -1.36 -26.60
N ARG A 163 6.63 -0.05 -26.88
CA ARG A 163 6.88 0.99 -25.88
C ARG A 163 5.87 0.91 -24.75
N SER A 164 4.59 0.76 -25.08
CA SER A 164 3.54 0.64 -24.07
C SER A 164 3.65 -0.66 -23.27
N HIS A 165 4.03 -1.78 -23.89
CA HIS A 165 4.25 -3.06 -23.22
C HIS A 165 5.37 -2.97 -22.19
N LYS A 166 6.47 -2.31 -22.53
CA LYS A 166 7.57 -2.02 -21.60
C LYS A 166 7.08 -1.18 -20.43
N ILE A 167 6.38 -0.07 -20.70
CA ILE A 167 5.84 0.79 -19.64
C ILE A 167 4.88 0.02 -18.71
N ASP A 168 3.97 -0.78 -19.27
CA ASP A 168 3.06 -1.66 -18.52
C ASP A 168 3.82 -2.62 -17.61
N MET A 169 4.72 -3.41 -18.15
CA MET A 169 5.50 -4.35 -17.36
C MET A 169 6.38 -3.65 -16.30
N SER A 170 6.90 -2.44 -16.56
CA SER A 170 7.71 -1.68 -15.59
C SER A 170 6.83 -1.20 -14.44
N SER A 171 5.60 -0.80 -14.74
CA SER A 171 4.63 -0.37 -13.74
C SER A 171 4.24 -1.50 -12.77
N ILE A 172 4.17 -2.76 -13.24
CA ILE A 172 3.92 -3.93 -12.38
C ILE A 172 5.06 -4.10 -11.35
N TYR A 173 6.32 -4.04 -11.80
CA TYR A 173 7.46 -4.14 -10.89
C TYR A 173 7.52 -2.96 -9.91
N PHE A 174 7.21 -1.75 -10.36
CA PHE A 174 7.15 -0.57 -9.51
C PHE A 174 6.05 -0.68 -8.46
N MET A 175 4.86 -1.14 -8.86
CA MET A 175 3.73 -1.42 -7.98
C MET A 175 4.07 -2.44 -6.92
N LEU A 176 4.52 -3.65 -7.28
CA LEU A 176 4.92 -4.68 -6.31
C LEU A 176 6.09 -4.23 -5.44
N GLY A 177 7.06 -3.56 -6.06
CA GLY A 177 8.22 -3.00 -5.41
C GLY A 177 7.87 -2.01 -4.30
N SER A 178 6.82 -1.20 -4.49
CA SER A 178 6.36 -0.26 -3.45
C SER A 178 5.91 -0.94 -2.15
N TYR A 179 5.24 -2.08 -2.23
CA TYR A 179 4.87 -2.88 -1.05
C TYR A 179 6.09 -3.55 -0.41
N CYS A 180 7.04 -4.04 -1.21
CA CYS A 180 8.30 -4.59 -0.70
C CYS A 180 9.13 -3.52 0.02
N VAL A 181 9.24 -2.32 -0.53
CA VAL A 181 9.94 -1.20 0.12
C VAL A 181 9.28 -0.87 1.45
N TYR A 182 7.94 -0.78 1.50
CA TYR A 182 7.23 -0.59 2.77
C TYR A 182 7.56 -1.70 3.77
N ALA A 183 7.45 -2.97 3.38
CA ALA A 183 7.69 -4.11 4.28
C ALA A 183 9.13 -4.11 4.82
N LEU A 184 10.12 -3.86 3.95
CA LEU A 184 11.52 -3.76 4.35
C LEU A 184 11.77 -2.58 5.28
N CYS A 185 11.20 -1.39 4.97
CA CYS A 185 11.28 -0.24 5.86
C CYS A 185 10.63 -0.53 7.21
N ALA A 186 9.47 -1.19 7.25
CA ALA A 186 8.82 -1.57 8.49
C ALA A 186 9.69 -2.51 9.34
N ILE A 187 10.35 -3.49 8.72
CA ILE A 187 11.33 -4.35 9.40
C ILE A 187 12.51 -3.53 9.92
N ILE A 188 13.16 -2.72 9.07
CA ILE A 188 14.34 -1.92 9.46
C ILE A 188 13.99 -0.94 10.58
N THR A 189 12.86 -0.24 10.47
CA THR A 189 12.42 0.75 11.45
C THR A 189 12.02 0.14 12.79
N SER A 190 11.71 -1.16 12.85
CA SER A 190 11.50 -1.87 14.11
C SER A 190 12.78 -1.99 14.96
N PHE A 191 13.96 -1.90 14.33
CA PHE A 191 15.26 -1.97 15.00
C PHE A 191 15.90 -0.60 15.27
N LEU A 192 15.44 0.45 14.59
CA LEU A 192 16.03 1.79 14.70
C LEU A 192 15.38 2.63 15.82
N PRO A 193 16.16 3.30 16.68
CA PRO A 193 15.63 4.23 17.67
C PRO A 193 14.74 5.31 17.04
N ARG A 194 13.76 5.80 17.81
CA ARG A 194 12.79 6.80 17.33
C ARG A 194 13.42 8.11 16.87
N SER A 195 14.63 8.45 17.35
CA SER A 195 15.37 9.65 16.97
C SER A 195 15.77 9.70 15.49
N TYR A 196 15.81 8.55 14.79
CA TYR A 196 16.26 8.45 13.40
C TYR A 196 15.15 8.68 12.36
N ARG A 197 14.19 9.58 12.63
CA ARG A 197 13.05 9.85 11.70
C ARG A 197 13.51 10.23 10.29
N GLY A 198 14.54 11.07 10.15
CA GLY A 198 15.07 11.49 8.85
C GLY A 198 15.63 10.34 8.02
N LEU A 199 16.34 9.40 8.67
CA LEU A 199 16.89 8.21 8.01
C LEU A 199 15.79 7.30 7.46
N ARG A 200 14.64 7.20 8.14
CA ARG A 200 13.48 6.41 7.69
C ARG A 200 12.87 6.95 6.39
N ILE A 201 12.74 8.27 6.29
CA ILE A 201 12.23 8.93 5.07
C ILE A 201 13.24 8.78 3.94
N MET A 202 14.52 9.06 4.21
CA MET A 202 15.58 8.97 3.21
C MET A 202 15.72 7.56 2.65
N THR A 203 15.74 6.53 3.50
CA THR A 203 15.79 5.12 3.06
C THR A 203 14.61 4.76 2.18
N THR A 204 13.42 5.27 2.48
CA THR A 204 12.22 5.07 1.65
C THR A 204 12.37 5.69 0.27
N VAL A 205 12.79 6.96 0.19
CA VAL A 205 12.96 7.68 -1.07
C VAL A 205 14.04 7.02 -1.93
N VAL A 206 15.18 6.68 -1.32
CA VAL A 206 16.29 6.01 -2.01
C VAL A 206 15.89 4.62 -2.50
N ALA A 207 15.25 3.80 -1.65
CA ALA A 207 14.79 2.47 -2.03
C ALA A 207 13.76 2.54 -3.16
N SER A 208 12.81 3.48 -3.07
CA SER A 208 11.79 3.72 -4.09
C SER A 208 12.39 4.11 -5.44
N GLY A 209 13.34 5.06 -5.44
CA GLY A 209 14.07 5.47 -6.64
C GLY A 209 14.87 4.34 -7.25
N PHE A 210 15.53 3.53 -6.41
CA PHE A 210 16.28 2.36 -6.85
C PHE A 210 15.36 1.28 -7.44
N THR A 211 14.21 1.02 -6.83
CA THR A 211 13.21 0.08 -7.35
C THR A 211 12.68 0.53 -8.70
N MET A 212 12.37 1.81 -8.86
CA MET A 212 11.94 2.37 -10.15
C MET A 212 13.04 2.24 -11.21
N TRP A 213 14.27 2.66 -10.88
CA TRP A 213 15.42 2.54 -11.78
C TRP A 213 15.69 1.09 -12.19
N TYR A 214 15.67 0.15 -11.24
CA TYR A 214 15.85 -1.27 -11.49
C TYR A 214 14.74 -1.83 -12.37
N ALA A 215 13.47 -1.46 -12.14
CA ALA A 215 12.33 -1.86 -12.97
C ALA A 215 12.48 -1.40 -14.44
N PHE A 216 12.99 -0.19 -14.67
CA PHE A 216 13.28 0.31 -16.03
C PHE A 216 14.50 -0.39 -16.66
N ARG A 217 15.60 -0.54 -15.91
CA ARG A 217 16.84 -1.12 -16.45
C ARG A 217 16.70 -2.61 -16.73
N TYR A 218 16.13 -3.36 -15.79
CA TYR A 218 15.95 -4.81 -15.92
C TYR A 218 15.11 -5.16 -17.15
N GLN A 219 14.13 -4.35 -17.52
CA GLN A 219 13.40 -4.55 -18.77
C GLN A 219 14.24 -4.41 -20.01
N THR A 220 15.08 -3.39 -20.08
CA THR A 220 15.90 -3.16 -21.29
C THR A 220 16.80 -4.37 -21.56
N ASP A 221 17.35 -4.98 -20.51
CA ASP A 221 18.23 -6.15 -20.65
C ASP A 221 17.43 -7.47 -20.74
N PHE A 222 16.29 -7.59 -20.04
CA PHE A 222 15.43 -8.77 -20.07
C PHE A 222 14.66 -8.91 -21.38
N VAL A 223 14.18 -7.84 -22.01
CA VAL A 223 13.55 -7.92 -23.35
C VAL A 223 14.55 -8.42 -24.39
N ILE A 224 15.83 -8.06 -24.25
CA ILE A 224 16.91 -8.56 -25.11
C ILE A 224 17.17 -10.05 -24.85
N ALA A 225 17.11 -10.51 -23.59
CA ALA A 225 17.36 -11.90 -23.21
C ALA A 225 16.16 -12.84 -23.40
N ALA A 226 14.94 -12.36 -23.15
CA ALA A 226 13.68 -13.11 -23.18
C ALA A 226 13.24 -13.46 -24.60
N ASN A 227 13.80 -12.78 -25.62
CA ASN A 227 13.64 -13.15 -27.02
C ASN A 227 14.14 -14.58 -27.35
N LYS A 228 14.70 -15.30 -26.36
CA LYS A 228 15.06 -16.72 -26.46
C LYS A 228 14.29 -17.68 -25.54
N ASN A 229 13.54 -17.23 -24.52
CA ASN A 229 12.82 -18.12 -23.58
C ASN A 229 11.68 -17.40 -22.82
N ASP A 230 10.43 -17.54 -23.29
CA ASP A 230 9.19 -16.97 -22.71
C ASP A 230 8.89 -17.39 -21.25
N LEU A 231 9.59 -18.36 -20.69
CA LEU A 231 9.28 -19.00 -19.40
C LEU A 231 9.73 -18.23 -18.15
N ASN A 232 10.50 -17.14 -18.28
CA ASN A 232 11.19 -16.53 -17.14
C ASN A 232 10.43 -15.38 -16.45
N SER A 233 9.63 -14.59 -17.18
CA SER A 233 8.97 -13.40 -16.61
C SER A 233 7.85 -13.76 -15.62
N THR A 234 7.04 -14.76 -15.96
CA THR A 234 5.92 -15.22 -15.13
C THR A 234 6.42 -15.81 -13.81
N LYS A 235 7.50 -16.59 -13.87
CA LYS A 235 8.12 -17.18 -12.68
C LYS A 235 8.68 -16.09 -11.76
N LEU A 236 9.26 -15.04 -12.33
CA LEU A 236 9.81 -13.92 -11.58
C LEU A 236 8.70 -13.13 -10.86
N ILE A 237 7.62 -12.78 -11.56
CA ILE A 237 6.47 -12.08 -10.96
C ILE A 237 5.86 -12.94 -9.84
N SER A 238 5.65 -14.23 -10.10
CA SER A 238 5.10 -15.16 -9.10
C SER A 238 5.99 -15.26 -7.87
N LEU A 239 7.31 -15.39 -8.07
CA LEU A 239 8.29 -15.38 -6.98
C LEU A 239 8.23 -14.08 -6.19
N PHE A 240 8.12 -12.94 -6.87
CA PHE A 240 8.06 -11.63 -6.23
C PHE A 240 6.80 -11.48 -5.37
N ILE A 241 5.63 -11.93 -5.86
CA ILE A 241 4.38 -11.95 -5.09
C ILE A 241 4.53 -12.84 -3.85
N VAL A 242 5.08 -14.05 -4.00
CA VAL A 242 5.30 -14.97 -2.88
C VAL A 242 6.24 -14.35 -1.84
N VAL A 243 7.36 -13.76 -2.28
CA VAL A 243 8.32 -13.08 -1.40
C VAL A 243 7.64 -11.91 -0.69
N MET A 244 6.88 -11.07 -1.41
CA MET A 244 6.16 -9.92 -0.83
C MET A 244 5.15 -10.37 0.23
N VAL A 245 4.28 -11.32 -0.08
CA VAL A 245 3.28 -11.86 0.86
C VAL A 245 3.96 -12.49 2.07
N THR A 246 5.05 -13.23 1.85
CA THR A 246 5.82 -13.86 2.93
C THR A 246 6.45 -12.80 3.83
N LEU A 247 7.12 -11.79 3.27
CA LEU A 247 7.74 -10.70 4.03
C LEU A 247 6.70 -9.94 4.87
N ILE A 248 5.54 -9.62 4.29
CA ILE A 248 4.47 -8.92 5.00
C ILE A 248 3.90 -9.81 6.12
N SER A 249 3.57 -11.06 5.83
CA SER A 249 2.90 -11.96 6.78
C SER A 249 3.83 -12.44 7.90
N THR A 250 5.12 -12.61 7.62
CA THR A 250 6.10 -13.15 8.59
C THR A 250 6.87 -12.07 9.33
N ARG A 251 6.75 -10.79 8.95
CA ARG A 251 7.46 -9.67 9.60
C ARG A 251 7.41 -9.72 11.11
N GLU A 252 6.23 -9.85 11.70
CA GLU A 252 6.07 -9.83 13.17
C GLU A 252 6.81 -11.01 13.82
N VAL A 253 6.77 -12.19 13.18
CA VAL A 253 7.51 -13.38 13.63
C VAL A 253 9.01 -13.16 13.54
N ILE A 254 9.48 -12.60 12.42
CA ILE A 254 10.90 -12.29 12.19
C ILE A 254 11.40 -11.29 13.24
N VAL A 255 10.67 -10.19 13.46
CA VAL A 255 11.03 -9.15 14.42
C VAL A 255 11.07 -9.70 15.84
N HIS A 256 10.03 -10.43 16.27
CA HIS A 256 10.01 -11.05 17.60
C HIS A 256 11.14 -12.07 17.80
N ARG A 257 11.46 -12.88 16.78
CA ARG A 257 12.58 -13.84 16.85
C ARG A 257 13.92 -13.13 16.97
N ILE A 258 14.17 -12.10 16.17
CA ILE A 258 15.42 -11.34 16.21
C ILE A 258 15.57 -10.64 17.58
N ILE A 259 14.53 -9.97 18.08
CA ILE A 259 14.54 -9.34 19.40
C ILE A 259 14.83 -10.36 20.51
N SER A 260 14.22 -11.55 20.42
CA SER A 260 14.46 -12.63 21.37
C SER A 260 15.90 -13.15 21.33
N ILE A 261 16.53 -13.22 20.15
CA ILE A 261 17.93 -13.65 20.00
C ILE A 261 18.88 -12.58 20.53
N LEU A 262 18.57 -11.30 20.31
CA LEU A 262 19.39 -10.17 20.76
C LEU A 262 19.22 -9.82 22.25
N GLY A 263 18.32 -10.50 22.97
CA GLY A 263 18.06 -10.21 24.39
C GLY A 263 17.45 -8.83 24.65
N LEU A 264 16.84 -8.21 23.62
CA LEU A 264 16.22 -6.90 23.74
C LEU A 264 14.86 -7.00 24.45
N PRO A 265 14.40 -5.94 25.15
CA PRO A 265 13.07 -5.90 25.75
C PRO A 265 12.00 -6.25 24.70
N ARG A 266 11.06 -7.14 25.08
CA ARG A 266 9.97 -7.54 24.19
C ARG A 266 9.14 -6.31 23.82
N LEU A 267 8.97 -6.08 22.52
CA LEU A 267 8.00 -5.08 22.04
C LEU A 267 6.60 -5.47 22.49
N PRO A 268 5.75 -4.48 22.85
CA PRO A 268 4.35 -4.74 23.16
C PRO A 268 3.69 -5.45 21.99
N ARG A 269 3.06 -6.60 22.30
CA ARG A 269 2.37 -7.41 21.31
C ARG A 269 1.08 -6.69 20.90
N ARG A 270 0.95 -6.36 19.62
CA ARG A 270 -0.27 -5.74 19.06
C ARG A 270 -1.44 -6.73 19.20
N LYS A 271 -2.43 -6.40 20.03
CA LYS A 271 -3.49 -7.37 20.41
C LYS A 271 -4.59 -7.60 19.37
N ASN A 272 -4.83 -6.68 18.43
CA ASN A 272 -5.99 -6.76 17.52
C ASN A 272 -5.62 -6.68 16.02
N VAL A 273 -4.60 -7.42 15.57
CA VAL A 273 -4.33 -7.51 14.12
C VAL A 273 -5.32 -8.46 13.47
N THR A 274 -6.32 -7.93 12.77
CA THR A 274 -7.29 -8.74 12.02
C THR A 274 -6.63 -9.38 10.78
N TYR A 275 -6.19 -10.63 10.91
CA TYR A 275 -5.60 -11.41 9.82
C TYR A 275 -6.60 -11.78 8.69
N VAL A 276 -7.86 -11.39 8.80
CA VAL A 276 -8.88 -11.63 7.76
C VAL A 276 -8.54 -10.88 6.47
N LEU A 277 -8.09 -9.63 6.56
CA LEU A 277 -7.75 -8.81 5.38
C LEU A 277 -6.62 -9.41 4.52
N PRO A 278 -5.45 -9.82 5.07
CA PRO A 278 -4.40 -10.42 4.26
C PRO A 278 -4.79 -11.79 3.70
N VAL A 279 -5.62 -12.56 4.40
CA VAL A 279 -6.19 -13.81 3.86
C VAL A 279 -7.07 -13.52 2.65
N ILE A 280 -7.97 -12.53 2.73
CA ILE A 280 -8.78 -12.10 1.59
C ILE A 280 -7.89 -11.64 0.44
N ALA A 281 -6.85 -10.82 0.71
CA ALA A 281 -5.91 -10.37 -0.30
C ALA A 281 -5.23 -11.54 -1.03
N VAL A 282 -4.77 -12.56 -0.30
CA VAL A 282 -4.14 -13.77 -0.87
C VAL A 282 -5.14 -14.57 -1.71
N LEU A 283 -6.39 -14.71 -1.28
CA LEU A 283 -7.43 -15.40 -2.06
C LEU A 283 -7.72 -14.69 -3.38
N PHE A 284 -7.82 -13.36 -3.37
CA PHE A 284 -7.98 -12.57 -4.60
C PHE A 284 -6.76 -12.66 -5.51
N ALA A 285 -5.54 -12.55 -4.98
CA ALA A 285 -4.31 -12.67 -5.76
C ALA A 285 -4.16 -14.07 -6.39
N GLY A 286 -4.44 -15.12 -5.63
CA GLY A 286 -4.43 -16.51 -6.12
C GLY A 286 -5.47 -16.73 -7.22
N SER A 287 -6.69 -16.22 -7.02
CA SER A 287 -7.75 -16.28 -8.03
C SER A 287 -7.38 -15.51 -9.30
N ALA A 288 -6.78 -14.32 -9.17
CA ALA A 288 -6.25 -13.57 -10.30
C ALA A 288 -5.25 -14.44 -11.08
N PHE A 289 -4.24 -15.02 -10.40
CA PHE A 289 -3.24 -15.86 -11.04
C PHE A 289 -3.84 -17.05 -11.80
N LEU A 290 -4.87 -17.70 -11.23
CA LEU A 290 -5.59 -18.78 -11.89
C LEU A 290 -6.30 -18.28 -13.16
N LEU A 291 -7.03 -17.16 -13.08
CA LEU A 291 -7.74 -16.56 -14.22
C LEU A 291 -6.78 -16.19 -15.35
N TRP A 292 -5.63 -15.60 -15.02
CA TRP A 292 -4.59 -15.26 -16.00
C TRP A 292 -4.01 -16.50 -16.70
N ASN A 293 -3.74 -17.58 -15.94
CA ASN A 293 -3.27 -18.84 -16.53
C ASN A 293 -4.34 -19.51 -17.42
N MET A 294 -5.61 -19.46 -17.02
CA MET A 294 -6.71 -19.99 -17.82
C MET A 294 -6.90 -19.21 -19.13
N ASP A 295 -6.74 -17.88 -19.09
CA ASP A 295 -6.78 -17.01 -20.27
C ASP A 295 -5.66 -17.37 -21.25
N ARG A 296 -4.42 -17.47 -20.77
CA ARG A 296 -3.23 -17.86 -21.54
C ARG A 296 -3.35 -19.24 -22.20
N LYS A 297 -4.00 -20.20 -21.54
CA LYS A 297 -4.23 -21.55 -22.07
C LYS A 297 -5.45 -21.66 -22.98
N GLY A 298 -6.25 -20.60 -23.08
CA GLY A 298 -7.48 -20.59 -23.87
C GLY A 298 -8.62 -21.43 -23.30
N TRP A 299 -8.56 -21.87 -22.04
CA TRP A 299 -9.54 -22.83 -21.47
C TRP A 299 -10.96 -22.25 -21.33
N SER A 300 -11.08 -20.95 -21.11
CA SER A 300 -12.37 -20.24 -21.03
C SER A 300 -12.40 -19.06 -21.99
N CYS A 301 -11.83 -19.26 -23.19
CA CYS A 301 -11.64 -18.16 -24.13
C CYS A 301 -12.84 -17.99 -25.06
N HIS A 302 -13.63 -16.95 -24.80
CA HIS A 302 -14.59 -16.44 -25.77
C HIS A 302 -14.19 -15.01 -26.14
N PRO A 303 -13.57 -14.76 -27.32
CA PRO A 303 -12.93 -13.48 -27.65
C PRO A 303 -13.84 -12.24 -27.60
N ARG A 304 -15.16 -12.46 -27.59
CA ARG A 304 -16.20 -11.41 -27.54
C ARG A 304 -16.97 -11.37 -26.21
N SER A 305 -16.59 -12.19 -25.23
CA SER A 305 -17.21 -12.17 -23.90
C SER A 305 -16.84 -10.88 -23.18
N GLY A 306 -17.80 -10.30 -22.45
CA GLY A 306 -17.53 -9.17 -21.55
C GLY A 306 -16.74 -9.59 -20.29
N ILE A 307 -16.65 -10.89 -20.02
CA ILE A 307 -15.86 -11.46 -18.92
C ILE A 307 -14.73 -12.25 -19.56
N LEU A 308 -13.55 -11.64 -19.63
CA LEU A 308 -12.30 -12.25 -20.10
C LEU A 308 -11.41 -12.54 -18.90
N GLY A 309 -10.66 -13.65 -18.94
CA GLY A 309 -9.83 -14.08 -17.82
C GLY A 309 -8.77 -13.03 -17.48
N HIS A 310 -8.18 -12.40 -18.49
CA HIS A 310 -7.21 -11.31 -18.30
C HIS A 310 -7.84 -10.02 -17.75
N ALA A 311 -9.01 -9.62 -18.24
CA ALA A 311 -9.73 -8.47 -17.67
C ALA A 311 -10.14 -8.71 -16.20
N ALA A 312 -10.58 -9.93 -15.87
CA ALA A 312 -10.87 -10.31 -14.49
C ALA A 312 -9.61 -10.34 -13.61
N TRP A 313 -8.46 -10.74 -14.17
CA TRP A 313 -7.17 -10.66 -13.47
C TRP A 313 -6.86 -9.23 -13.01
N HIS A 314 -7.06 -8.20 -13.85
CA HIS A 314 -6.86 -6.81 -13.44
C HIS A 314 -7.68 -6.44 -12.20
N VAL A 315 -8.98 -6.75 -12.21
CA VAL A 315 -9.91 -6.41 -11.13
C VAL A 315 -9.53 -7.13 -9.84
N PHE A 316 -9.25 -8.44 -9.93
CA PHE A 316 -8.91 -9.24 -8.75
C PHE A 316 -7.56 -8.84 -8.17
N MET A 317 -6.57 -8.54 -8.99
CA MET A 317 -5.25 -8.08 -8.54
C MET A 317 -5.34 -6.70 -7.89
N ALA A 318 -6.04 -5.74 -8.49
CA ALA A 318 -6.26 -4.42 -7.89
C ALA A 318 -6.96 -4.53 -6.53
N THR A 319 -7.97 -5.40 -6.44
CA THR A 319 -8.71 -5.68 -5.20
C THR A 319 -7.80 -6.32 -4.13
N ALA A 320 -6.98 -7.29 -4.51
CA ALA A 320 -6.01 -7.92 -3.61
C ALA A 320 -5.05 -6.90 -3.01
N LEU A 321 -4.50 -6.01 -3.84
CA LEU A 321 -3.58 -4.97 -3.41
C LEU A 321 -4.27 -3.93 -2.51
N LEU A 322 -5.53 -3.58 -2.81
CA LEU A 322 -6.31 -2.70 -1.93
C LEU A 322 -6.52 -3.33 -0.55
N PHE A 323 -6.90 -4.61 -0.47
CA PHE A 323 -7.03 -5.30 0.82
C PHE A 323 -5.70 -5.39 1.56
N MET A 324 -4.60 -5.62 0.84
CA MET A 324 -3.26 -5.58 1.42
C MET A 324 -2.96 -4.19 2.00
N TYR A 325 -3.23 -3.11 1.28
CA TYR A 325 -3.08 -1.75 1.80
C TYR A 325 -3.92 -1.51 3.06
N MET A 326 -5.19 -1.93 3.05
CA MET A 326 -6.08 -1.78 4.21
C MET A 326 -5.58 -2.54 5.43
N PHE A 327 -5.00 -3.73 5.23
CA PHE A 327 -4.31 -4.47 6.28
C PHE A 327 -3.14 -3.66 6.84
N LEU A 328 -2.24 -3.18 5.98
CA LEU A 328 -1.07 -2.37 6.38
C LEU A 328 -1.48 -1.09 7.13
N ARG A 329 -2.61 -0.48 6.75
CA ARG A 329 -3.16 0.71 7.41
C ARG A 329 -3.73 0.41 8.80
N ALA A 330 -4.36 -0.75 8.98
CA ALA A 330 -4.93 -1.19 10.25
C ALA A 330 -3.87 -1.63 11.28
N GLU A 331 -2.62 -1.86 10.85
CA GLU A 331 -1.54 -2.33 11.73
C GLU A 331 -1.14 -1.32 12.82
N GLY A 332 -1.64 -1.48 14.04
CA GLY A 332 -1.18 -0.70 15.22
C GLY A 332 -2.20 0.29 15.76
N ILE A 333 -3.47 0.17 15.36
CA ILE A 333 -4.56 0.75 16.13
C ILE A 333 -4.77 -0.17 17.34
N GLU A 334 -4.12 0.16 18.44
CA GLU A 334 -4.51 -0.40 19.73
C GLU A 334 -5.84 0.29 20.09
N GLU A 335 -6.91 -0.49 20.18
CA GLU A 335 -8.11 -0.02 20.87
C GLU A 335 -7.63 0.21 22.30
N GLN A 336 -7.43 1.48 22.62
CA GLN A 336 -7.41 1.90 24.00
C GLN A 336 -8.84 1.61 24.44
N ASP A 337 -9.05 0.42 25.01
CA ASP A 337 -10.28 0.09 25.69
C ASP A 337 -10.44 1.19 26.72
N ASP A 338 -11.23 2.20 26.38
CA ASP A 338 -11.75 3.20 27.29
C ASP A 338 -12.77 2.47 28.19
N ASP A 339 -12.33 1.39 28.83
CA ASP A 339 -12.85 0.78 30.05
C ASP A 339 -12.64 1.75 31.23
N ILE A 340 -12.74 3.05 30.96
CA ILE A 340 -13.74 3.88 31.62
C ILE A 340 -15.14 3.30 31.30
N THR A 341 -15.37 2.04 31.67
CA THR A 341 -16.52 1.72 32.50
C THR A 341 -16.57 2.84 33.51
N MET A 342 -17.48 3.76 33.24
CA MET A 342 -18.05 4.63 34.25
C MET A 342 -18.40 3.68 35.40
N THR A 343 -17.52 3.58 36.39
CA THR A 343 -17.91 3.33 37.77
C THR A 343 -18.72 4.55 38.21
N SER A 344 -19.87 4.71 37.56
CA SER A 344 -20.98 5.56 37.96
C SER A 344 -21.80 4.89 39.06
N GLU A 345 -21.35 3.74 39.58
CA GLU A 345 -21.93 3.09 40.76
C GLU A 345 -21.37 3.58 42.10
N ASP A 346 -20.37 4.48 42.14
CA ASP A 346 -19.74 4.90 43.42
C ASP A 346 -20.23 6.25 44.00
N THR A 347 -21.38 6.82 43.60
CA THR A 347 -21.85 8.08 44.24
C THR A 347 -23.34 8.23 44.58
N PHE A 348 -24.18 7.19 44.51
CA PHE A 348 -25.62 7.37 44.81
C PHE A 348 -26.21 6.67 46.06
N ASP A 349 -25.40 6.02 46.91
CA ASP A 349 -25.90 5.35 48.13
C ASP A 349 -25.38 5.95 49.46
N ASN A 350 -25.18 7.27 49.54
CA ASN A 350 -24.84 7.94 50.80
C ASN A 350 -25.72 9.17 51.13
N GLN A 351 -27.01 9.11 50.79
CA GLN A 351 -28.04 9.97 51.39
C GLN A 351 -29.36 9.21 51.48
N LEU A 352 -29.60 8.49 52.59
CA LEU A 352 -30.91 8.37 53.26
C LEU A 352 -30.77 7.74 54.65
#